data_AF-A0A537XCJ9-F1
#
_entry.id   AF-A0A537XCJ9-F1
#
_cell.length_a   1.000
_cell.length_b   1.000
_cell.length_c   1.000
_cell.angle_alpha   90.00
_cell.angle_beta   90.00
_cell.angle_gamma   90.00
#
_symmetry.space_group_name_H-M   'P 1'
#
loop_
_entity.id
_entity.type
_entity.pdbx_description
1 polymer ?
#
loop_
_entity_poly.entity_id
_entity_poly.type
_entity_poly.pdbx_seq_one_letter_code
_entity_poly.pdbx_strand_id
1 'polypeptide(L)'
;AIPRQRADAATAALPRGLRANTHAHFRRFAGTSARLTLRVLRGQVAQANHRLTVSGERLSHCARSLLRQRRDRYLGLAVRLKASKLSNAQAQRQIIAREAERTQRLAERARRALATAMQRLEARVAHSGQLLGALSYRGVLARGFALVRDEQGHAVHMAASVGPGARLDLEFSDGRVAATADADRPAAPAPENPPKPAARETKPAVPKRVVKPVGQGSLF
;
A
#
# COMPACT_ATOMS: atom_id res chain seq x y z
N ALA A 1 124.85 10.08 10.48
CA ALA A 1 125.02 8.98 11.46
C ALA A 1 123.72 8.74 12.26
N ILE A 2 122.66 8.23 11.62
CA ILE A 2 121.33 8.03 12.24
C ILE A 2 120.72 6.62 12.03
N PRO A 3 121.11 5.77 11.05
CA PRO A 3 120.40 4.49 10.82
C PRO A 3 120.75 3.37 11.83
N ARG A 4 121.97 3.31 12.38
CA ARG A 4 122.38 2.27 13.35
C ARG A 4 121.74 2.44 14.73
N GLN A 5 121.66 3.68 15.23
CA GLN A 5 121.01 3.99 16.51
C GLN A 5 119.51 3.68 16.51
N ARG A 6 118.84 3.80 15.34
CA ARG A 6 117.45 3.39 15.17
C ARG A 6 117.27 1.88 15.17
N ALA A 7 118.23 1.13 14.59
CA ALA A 7 118.21 -0.33 14.64
C ALA A 7 118.39 -0.84 16.07
N ASP A 8 119.33 -0.28 16.83
CA ASP A 8 119.59 -0.66 18.23
C ASP A 8 118.44 -0.26 19.18
N ALA A 9 117.82 0.90 18.95
CA ALA A 9 116.62 1.30 19.69
C ALA A 9 115.43 0.40 19.35
N ALA A 10 115.29 -0.03 18.09
CA ALA A 10 114.25 -0.96 17.69
C ALA A 10 114.46 -2.36 18.29
N THR A 11 115.68 -2.90 18.30
CA THR A 11 115.99 -4.18 18.97
C THR A 11 115.82 -4.11 20.48
N ALA A 12 116.10 -2.98 21.13
CA ALA A 12 115.84 -2.79 22.55
C ALA A 12 114.35 -2.62 22.91
N ALA A 13 113.56 -2.03 22.01
CA ALA A 13 112.12 -1.78 22.22
C ALA A 13 111.23 -2.97 21.82
N LEU A 14 111.65 -3.78 20.85
CA LEU A 14 110.88 -4.90 20.29
C LEU A 14 110.45 -5.93 21.35
N PRO A 15 111.32 -6.38 22.29
CA PRO A 15 110.89 -7.31 23.35
C PRO A 15 109.81 -6.73 24.27
N ARG A 16 109.86 -5.42 24.55
CA ARG A 16 108.85 -4.74 25.37
C ARG A 16 107.54 -4.55 24.60
N GLY A 17 107.63 -4.18 23.33
CA GLY A 17 106.48 -4.07 22.43
C GLY A 17 105.75 -5.40 22.24
N LEU A 18 106.48 -6.50 22.06
CA LEU A 18 105.91 -7.85 21.94
C LEU A 18 105.25 -8.30 23.26
N ARG A 19 105.86 -8.05 24.42
CA ARG A 19 105.24 -8.33 25.72
C ARG A 19 103.97 -7.51 25.95
N ALA A 20 103.99 -6.22 25.63
CA ALA A 20 102.81 -5.36 25.75
C ALA A 20 101.68 -5.81 24.82
N ASN A 21 102.02 -6.18 23.57
CA ASN A 21 101.06 -6.67 22.59
C ASN A 21 100.45 -8.01 23.00
N THR A 22 101.27 -8.99 23.43
CA THR A 22 100.79 -10.29 23.93
C THR A 22 99.90 -10.14 25.17
N HIS A 23 100.25 -9.26 26.12
CA HIS A 23 99.36 -8.96 27.25
C HIS A 23 98.03 -8.31 26.82
N ALA A 24 98.06 -7.40 25.84
CA ALA A 24 96.85 -6.79 25.31
C ALA A 24 95.94 -7.83 24.61
N HIS A 25 96.51 -8.73 23.81
CA HIS A 25 95.77 -9.82 23.18
C HIS A 25 95.27 -10.84 24.21
N PHE A 26 96.07 -11.19 25.22
CA PHE A 26 95.66 -12.09 26.31
C PHE A 26 94.53 -11.51 27.14
N ARG A 27 94.56 -10.20 27.48
CA ARG A 27 93.45 -9.53 28.18
C ARG A 27 92.16 -9.53 27.35
N ARG A 28 92.25 -9.25 26.05
CA ARG A 28 91.11 -9.33 25.14
C ARG A 28 90.55 -10.75 25.06
N PHE A 29 91.42 -11.75 24.91
CA PHE A 29 91.05 -13.17 24.89
C PHE A 29 90.45 -13.64 26.22
N ALA A 30 91.04 -13.29 27.36
CA ALA A 30 90.51 -13.62 28.68
C ALA A 30 89.13 -12.96 28.90
N GLY A 31 88.95 -11.72 28.46
CA GLY A 31 87.67 -11.01 28.53
C GLY A 31 86.58 -11.61 27.65
N THR A 32 86.90 -12.08 26.43
CA THR A 32 85.93 -12.72 25.54
C THR A 32 85.66 -14.17 25.92
N SER A 33 86.68 -14.95 26.28
CA SER A 33 86.54 -16.35 26.72
C SER A 33 85.76 -16.47 28.03
N ALA A 34 85.94 -15.54 28.98
CA ALA A 34 85.16 -15.51 30.22
C ALA A 34 83.65 -15.28 29.98
N ARG A 35 83.29 -14.62 28.87
CA ARG A 35 81.88 -14.39 28.47
C ARG A 35 81.29 -15.58 27.71
N LEU A 36 82.13 -16.39 27.07
CA LEU A 36 81.75 -17.57 26.30
C LEU A 36 81.93 -18.85 27.11
N THR A 37 81.57 -18.80 28.39
CA THR A 37 81.51 -20.03 29.19
C THR A 37 80.24 -20.81 28.85
N LEU A 38 80.35 -22.14 28.84
CA LEU A 38 79.23 -23.04 28.59
C LEU A 38 78.03 -22.77 29.53
N ARG A 39 78.29 -22.25 30.73
CA ARG A 39 77.28 -21.83 31.71
C ARG A 39 76.45 -20.64 31.22
N VAL A 40 77.09 -19.61 30.65
CA VAL A 40 76.38 -18.43 30.12
C VAL A 40 75.53 -18.82 28.92
N LEU A 41 76.06 -19.65 28.02
CA LEU A 41 75.29 -20.15 26.87
C LEU A 41 74.06 -20.96 27.32
N ARG A 42 74.22 -21.88 28.27
CA ARG A 42 73.10 -22.64 28.86
C ARG A 42 72.07 -21.72 29.53
N GLY A 43 72.52 -20.69 30.24
CA GLY A 43 71.64 -19.69 30.84
C GLY A 43 70.83 -18.91 29.79
N GLN A 44 71.47 -18.48 28.70
CA GLN A 44 70.80 -17.80 27.60
C GLN A 44 69.78 -18.69 26.89
N VAL A 45 70.12 -19.96 26.64
CA VAL A 45 69.18 -20.95 26.06
C VAL A 45 68.00 -21.20 26.99
N ALA A 46 68.25 -21.38 28.29
CA ALA A 46 67.17 -21.56 29.28
C ALA A 46 66.24 -20.34 29.33
N GLN A 47 66.79 -19.12 29.30
CA GLN A 47 66.01 -17.89 29.28
C GLN A 47 65.24 -17.71 27.97
N ALA A 48 65.81 -18.07 26.82
CA ALA A 48 65.13 -18.05 25.53
C ALA A 48 63.97 -19.05 25.50
N ASN A 49 64.20 -20.28 25.99
CA ASN A 49 63.15 -21.30 26.11
C ASN A 49 62.03 -20.84 27.05
N HIS A 50 62.36 -20.29 28.22
CA HIS A 50 61.36 -19.75 29.13
C HIS A 50 60.52 -18.65 28.49
N ARG A 51 61.15 -17.72 27.75
CA ARG A 51 60.44 -16.68 27.00
C ARG A 51 59.52 -17.26 25.91
N LEU A 52 59.95 -18.30 25.21
CA LEU A 52 59.14 -19.02 24.21
C LEU A 52 57.95 -19.73 24.86
N THR A 53 58.14 -20.39 26.01
CA THR A 53 57.04 -21.02 26.74
C THR A 53 56.02 -19.99 27.18
N VAL A 54 56.45 -18.91 27.83
CA VAL A 54 55.55 -17.85 28.31
C VAL A 54 54.82 -17.15 27.16
N SER A 55 55.50 -16.86 26.04
CA SER A 55 54.85 -16.25 24.87
C SER A 55 53.86 -17.21 24.21
N GLY A 56 54.19 -18.50 24.10
CA GLY A 56 53.31 -19.54 23.59
C GLY A 56 52.05 -19.74 24.43
N GLU A 57 52.18 -19.76 25.76
CA GLU A 57 51.04 -19.84 26.68
C GLU A 57 50.13 -18.62 26.57
N ARG A 58 50.71 -17.41 26.53
CA ARG A 58 49.96 -16.16 26.34
C ARG A 58 49.23 -16.13 25.01
N LEU A 59 49.89 -16.49 23.91
CA LEU A 59 49.26 -16.59 22.58
C LEU A 59 48.10 -17.58 22.59
N SER A 60 48.31 -18.76 23.18
CA SER A 60 47.28 -19.79 23.30
C SER A 60 46.09 -19.34 24.15
N HIS A 61 46.32 -18.56 25.20
CA HIS A 61 45.26 -17.97 26.01
C HIS A 61 44.48 -16.90 25.23
N CYS A 62 45.17 -15.96 24.61
CA CYS A 62 44.57 -14.90 23.80
C CYS A 62 43.75 -15.46 22.63
N ALA A 63 44.29 -16.46 21.91
CA ALA A 63 43.60 -17.12 20.81
C ALA A 63 42.30 -17.79 21.28
N ARG A 64 42.34 -18.55 22.39
CA ARG A 64 41.15 -19.18 22.96
C ARG A 64 40.10 -18.15 23.38
N SER A 65 40.52 -17.08 24.04
CA SER A 65 39.61 -16.01 24.48
C SER A 65 38.95 -15.32 23.29
N LEU A 66 39.73 -14.94 22.27
CA LEU A 66 39.23 -14.30 21.06
C LEU A 66 38.23 -15.20 20.30
N LEU A 67 38.55 -16.49 20.16
CA LEU A 67 37.67 -17.45 19.50
C LEU A 67 36.35 -17.65 20.27
N ARG A 68 36.40 -17.72 21.60
CA ARG A 68 35.20 -17.78 22.45
C ARG A 68 34.34 -16.53 22.28
N GLN A 69 34.94 -15.34 22.41
CA GLN A 69 34.22 -14.07 22.25
C GLN A 69 33.57 -13.93 20.86
N ARG A 70 34.28 -14.34 19.80
CA ARG A 70 33.72 -14.36 18.44
C ARG A 70 32.55 -15.34 18.35
N ARG A 71 32.70 -16.55 18.89
CA ARG A 71 31.63 -17.57 18.90
C ARG A 71 30.39 -17.05 19.62
N ASP A 72 30.54 -16.49 20.81
CA ASP A 72 29.42 -15.96 21.60
C ASP A 72 28.72 -14.81 20.88
N ARG A 73 29.49 -13.92 20.24
CA ARG A 73 28.95 -12.85 19.39
C ARG A 73 28.14 -13.41 18.23
N TYR A 74 28.66 -14.40 17.51
CA TYR A 74 27.94 -15.02 16.39
C TYR A 74 26.69 -15.78 16.83
N LEU A 75 26.74 -16.48 17.96
CA LEU A 75 25.57 -17.15 18.54
C LEU A 75 24.48 -16.14 18.93
N GLY A 76 24.87 -15.04 19.59
CA GLY A 76 23.94 -13.96 19.93
C GLY A 76 23.30 -13.31 18.69
N LEU A 77 24.10 -13.05 17.65
CA LEU A 77 23.60 -12.52 16.37
C LEU A 77 22.67 -13.51 15.68
N ALA A 78 23.00 -14.81 15.69
CA ALA A 78 22.16 -15.84 15.09
C ALA A 78 20.79 -15.95 15.77
N VAL A 79 20.73 -15.91 17.10
CA VAL A 79 19.47 -15.92 17.85
C VAL A 79 18.64 -14.67 17.53
N ARG A 80 19.25 -13.48 17.56
CA ARG A 80 18.55 -12.21 17.24
C ARG A 80 18.05 -12.18 15.80
N LEU A 81 18.83 -12.66 14.85
CA LEU A 81 18.44 -12.73 13.44
C LEU A 81 17.28 -13.71 13.23
N LYS A 82 17.30 -14.88 13.88
CA LYS A 82 16.17 -15.83 13.86
C LYS A 82 14.90 -15.20 14.43
N ALA A 83 14.98 -14.57 15.60
CA ALA A 83 13.85 -13.89 16.22
C ALA A 83 13.30 -12.75 15.35
N SER A 84 14.19 -11.92 14.79
CA SER A 84 13.83 -10.82 13.88
C SER A 84 13.15 -11.32 12.60
N LYS A 85 13.68 -12.38 11.97
CA LYS A 85 13.05 -12.99 10.79
C LYS A 85 11.65 -13.52 11.09
N LEU A 86 11.47 -14.21 12.21
CA LEU A 86 10.17 -14.74 12.62
C LEU A 86 9.17 -13.62 12.91
N SER A 87 9.59 -12.59 13.67
CA SER A 87 8.75 -11.44 13.97
C SER A 87 8.35 -10.68 12.70
N ASN A 88 9.28 -10.47 11.77
CA ASN A 88 8.98 -9.80 10.49
C ASN A 88 8.00 -10.63 9.64
N ALA A 89 8.23 -11.94 9.52
CA ALA A 89 7.33 -12.83 8.80
C ALA A 89 5.92 -12.85 9.42
N GLN A 90 5.82 -12.83 10.76
CA GLN A 90 4.54 -12.74 11.47
C GLN A 90 3.85 -11.40 11.22
N ALA A 91 4.59 -10.28 11.28
CA ALA A 91 4.05 -8.95 11.00
C ALA A 91 3.50 -8.87 9.56
N GLN A 92 4.25 -9.38 8.57
CA GLN A 92 3.80 -9.43 7.17
C GLN A 92 2.54 -10.29 7.00
N ARG A 93 2.47 -11.46 7.65
CA ARG A 93 1.26 -12.30 7.62
C ARG A 93 0.05 -11.58 8.22
N GLN A 94 0.24 -10.85 9.32
CA GLN A 94 -0.84 -10.07 9.94
C GLN A 94 -1.32 -8.93 9.04
N ILE A 95 -0.40 -8.24 8.35
CA ILE A 95 -0.76 -7.19 7.38
C ILE A 95 -1.60 -7.79 6.26
N ILE A 96 -1.13 -8.88 5.64
CA ILE A 96 -1.86 -9.58 4.56
C ILE A 96 -3.25 -10.03 5.03
N ALA A 97 -3.35 -10.60 6.24
CA ALA A 97 -4.64 -11.04 6.79
C ALA A 97 -5.61 -9.87 6.99
N ARG A 98 -5.15 -8.73 7.52
CA ARG A 98 -5.96 -7.52 7.70
C ARG A 98 -6.41 -6.94 6.36
N GLU A 99 -5.52 -6.91 5.37
CA GLU A 99 -5.85 -6.45 4.03
C GLU A 99 -6.87 -7.37 3.36
N ALA A 100 -6.73 -8.69 3.49
CA ALA A 100 -7.71 -9.66 3.00
C ALA A 100 -9.09 -9.50 3.66
N GLU A 101 -9.14 -9.29 4.98
CA GLU A 101 -10.39 -9.02 5.69
C GLU A 101 -11.03 -7.70 5.22
N ARG A 102 -10.21 -6.68 4.95
CA ARG A 102 -10.69 -5.39 4.43
C ARG A 102 -11.25 -5.52 3.02
N THR A 103 -10.55 -6.24 2.13
CA THR A 103 -11.02 -6.46 0.75
C THR A 103 -12.30 -7.30 0.75
N GLN A 104 -12.40 -8.33 1.60
CA GLN A 104 -13.62 -9.12 1.74
C GLN A 104 -14.81 -8.26 2.20
N ARG A 105 -14.64 -7.44 3.24
CA ARG A 105 -15.70 -6.52 3.71
C ARG A 105 -16.14 -5.52 2.64
N LEU A 106 -15.19 -4.99 1.86
CA LEU A 106 -15.52 -4.09 0.73
C LEU A 106 -16.27 -4.83 -0.38
N ALA A 107 -15.86 -6.06 -0.71
CA ALA A 107 -16.53 -6.89 -1.71
C ALA A 107 -17.97 -7.24 -1.30
N GLU A 108 -18.19 -7.60 -0.04
CA GLU A 108 -19.54 -7.87 0.49
C GLU A 108 -20.42 -6.62 0.45
N ARG A 109 -19.88 -5.46 0.85
CA ARG A 109 -20.60 -4.17 0.76
C ARG A 109 -20.94 -3.81 -0.69
N ALA A 110 -19.99 -4.00 -1.62
CA ALA A 110 -20.21 -3.76 -3.04
C ALA A 110 -21.30 -4.67 -3.60
N ARG A 111 -21.27 -5.96 -3.26
CA ARG A 111 -22.30 -6.94 -3.69
C ARG A 111 -23.69 -6.54 -3.18
N ARG A 112 -23.82 -6.15 -1.91
CA ARG A 112 -25.09 -5.68 -1.34
C ARG A 112 -25.55 -4.39 -2.04
N ALA A 113 -24.65 -3.43 -2.25
CA ALA A 113 -24.99 -2.18 -2.94
C ALA A 113 -25.48 -2.42 -4.37
N LEU A 114 -24.83 -3.32 -5.12
CA LEU A 114 -25.23 -3.71 -6.46
C LEU A 114 -26.60 -4.40 -6.46
N ALA A 115 -26.84 -5.36 -5.56
CA ALA A 115 -28.13 -6.03 -5.44
C ALA A 115 -29.26 -5.02 -5.17
N THR A 116 -29.07 -4.11 -4.20
CA THR A 116 -30.04 -3.07 -3.89
C THR A 116 -30.25 -2.11 -5.07
N ALA A 117 -29.19 -1.76 -5.81
CA ALA A 117 -29.31 -0.92 -7.00
C ALA A 117 -30.14 -1.63 -8.07
N MET A 118 -29.84 -2.89 -8.39
CA MET A 118 -30.61 -3.68 -9.36
C MET A 118 -32.08 -3.79 -8.98
N GLN A 119 -32.39 -4.11 -7.73
CA GLN A 119 -33.78 -4.16 -7.23
C GLN A 119 -34.52 -2.83 -7.41
N ARG A 120 -33.86 -1.70 -7.18
CA ARG A 120 -34.46 -0.37 -7.38
C ARG A 120 -34.70 -0.07 -8.86
N LEU A 121 -33.76 -0.46 -9.73
CA LEU A 121 -33.92 -0.31 -11.18
C LEU A 121 -35.07 -1.19 -11.69
N GLU A 122 -35.15 -2.45 -11.26
CA GLU A 122 -36.25 -3.36 -11.58
C GLU A 122 -37.60 -2.81 -11.12
N ALA A 123 -37.69 -2.35 -9.87
CA ALA A 123 -38.91 -1.75 -9.34
C ALA A 123 -39.33 -0.50 -10.13
N ARG A 124 -38.37 0.32 -10.54
CA ARG A 124 -38.64 1.52 -11.35
C ARG A 124 -39.15 1.15 -12.75
N VAL A 125 -38.53 0.16 -13.41
CA VAL A 125 -38.97 -0.32 -14.72
C VAL A 125 -40.37 -0.95 -14.61
N ALA A 126 -40.61 -1.78 -13.60
CA ALA A 126 -41.92 -2.37 -13.36
C ALA A 126 -43.00 -1.30 -13.13
N HIS A 127 -42.71 -0.28 -12.32
CA HIS A 127 -43.62 0.82 -12.07
C HIS A 127 -43.91 1.64 -13.34
N SER A 128 -42.87 1.97 -14.13
CA SER A 128 -43.05 2.62 -15.43
C SER A 128 -43.90 1.77 -16.39
N GLY A 129 -43.73 0.45 -16.38
CA GLY A 129 -44.57 -0.49 -17.13
C GLY A 129 -46.04 -0.46 -16.69
N GLN A 130 -46.30 -0.40 -15.39
CA GLN A 130 -47.66 -0.28 -14.85
C GLN A 130 -48.31 1.06 -15.23
N LEU A 131 -47.57 2.17 -15.12
CA LEU A 131 -48.05 3.49 -15.53
C LEU A 131 -48.35 3.53 -17.02
N LEU A 132 -47.47 2.97 -17.85
CA LEU A 132 -47.70 2.86 -19.29
C LEU A 132 -48.91 1.98 -19.58
N GLY A 133 -49.09 0.87 -18.88
CA GLY A 133 -50.29 0.05 -18.97
C GLY A 133 -51.56 0.84 -18.67
N ALA A 134 -51.59 1.56 -17.54
CA ALA A 134 -52.76 2.33 -17.10
C ALA A 134 -53.10 3.53 -18.01
N LEU A 135 -52.08 4.20 -18.56
CA LEU A 135 -52.25 5.38 -19.41
C LEU A 135 -52.31 5.05 -20.91
N SER A 136 -51.97 3.82 -21.31
CA SER A 136 -52.05 3.42 -22.71
C SER A 136 -53.50 3.26 -23.16
N TYR A 137 -53.79 3.63 -24.42
CA TYR A 137 -55.11 3.40 -25.00
C TYR A 137 -55.52 1.92 -24.92
N ARG A 138 -54.57 0.99 -25.07
CA ARG A 138 -54.83 -0.46 -24.91
C ARG A 138 -55.34 -0.81 -23.52
N GLY A 139 -54.75 -0.23 -22.47
CA GLY A 139 -55.22 -0.40 -21.10
C GLY A 139 -56.60 0.21 -20.86
N VAL A 140 -56.89 1.35 -21.49
CA VAL A 140 -58.22 1.98 -21.46
C VAL A 140 -59.26 1.10 -22.16
N LEU A 141 -58.96 0.56 -23.34
CA LEU A 141 -59.84 -0.38 -24.06
C LEU A 141 -60.12 -1.65 -23.24
N ALA A 142 -59.08 -2.23 -22.61
CA ALA A 142 -59.23 -3.41 -21.76
C ALA A 142 -60.08 -3.17 -20.50
N ARG A 143 -60.29 -1.90 -20.12
CA ARG A 143 -61.11 -1.50 -18.98
C ARG A 143 -62.59 -1.25 -19.35
N GLY A 144 -62.97 -1.53 -20.59
CA GLY A 144 -64.37 -1.47 -21.07
C GLY A 144 -64.74 -0.17 -21.80
N PHE A 145 -63.77 0.67 -22.14
CA PHE A 145 -64.00 1.84 -22.98
C PHE A 145 -63.83 1.49 -24.46
N ALA A 146 -64.50 2.23 -25.34
CA ALA A 146 -64.37 2.10 -26.79
C ALA A 146 -63.72 3.36 -27.37
N LEU A 147 -62.78 3.19 -28.30
CA LEU A 147 -62.23 4.30 -29.08
C LEU A 147 -63.11 4.48 -30.32
N VAL A 148 -63.74 5.64 -30.44
CA VAL A 148 -64.60 5.99 -31.57
C VAL A 148 -63.77 6.65 -32.66
N ARG A 149 -63.86 6.16 -33.89
CA ARG A 149 -63.22 6.74 -35.08
C ARG A 149 -64.25 7.14 -36.14
N ASP A 150 -63.96 8.16 -36.92
CA ASP A 150 -64.72 8.54 -38.11
C ASP A 150 -64.40 7.62 -39.31
N GLU A 151 -65.11 7.79 -40.43
CA GLU A 151 -64.85 7.05 -41.68
C GLU A 151 -63.42 7.24 -42.23
N GLN A 152 -62.73 8.30 -41.79
CA GLN A 152 -61.36 8.62 -42.19
C GLN A 152 -60.32 8.07 -41.18
N GLY A 153 -60.75 7.39 -40.11
CA GLY A 153 -59.91 6.77 -39.09
C GLY A 153 -59.44 7.71 -37.96
N HIS A 154 -59.89 8.96 -37.92
CA HIS A 154 -59.55 9.92 -36.86
C HIS A 154 -60.41 9.69 -35.62
N ALA A 155 -59.80 9.86 -34.44
CA ALA A 155 -60.50 9.70 -33.17
C ALA A 155 -61.51 10.83 -32.94
N VAL A 156 -62.74 10.47 -32.63
CA VAL A 156 -63.82 11.41 -32.34
C VAL A 156 -63.95 11.59 -30.82
N HIS A 157 -63.64 12.79 -30.33
CA HIS A 157 -63.61 13.09 -28.89
C HIS A 157 -64.91 13.71 -28.35
N MET A 158 -65.74 14.27 -29.22
CA MET A 158 -66.95 15.02 -28.85
C MET A 158 -68.17 14.43 -29.55
N ALA A 159 -69.23 14.12 -28.81
CA ALA A 159 -70.47 13.64 -29.42
C ALA A 159 -71.10 14.70 -30.35
N ALA A 160 -70.83 15.99 -30.11
CA ALA A 160 -71.35 17.10 -30.91
C ALA A 160 -70.83 17.14 -32.36
N SER A 161 -69.67 16.53 -32.64
CA SER A 161 -69.09 16.46 -33.99
C SER A 161 -69.63 15.28 -34.82
N VAL A 162 -70.47 14.43 -34.24
CA VAL A 162 -71.11 13.32 -34.96
C VAL A 162 -72.46 13.79 -35.51
N GLY A 163 -72.60 13.76 -36.84
CA GLY A 163 -73.85 14.07 -37.53
C GLY A 163 -74.80 12.86 -37.56
N PRO A 164 -76.12 13.08 -37.69
CA PRO A 164 -77.08 11.99 -37.86
C PRO A 164 -76.79 11.23 -39.17
N GLY A 165 -76.78 9.90 -39.11
CA GLY A 165 -76.40 9.00 -40.20
C GLY A 165 -74.90 8.77 -40.39
N ALA A 166 -74.03 9.37 -39.57
CA ALA A 166 -72.58 9.18 -39.67
C ALA A 166 -72.16 7.74 -39.35
N ARG A 167 -71.30 7.15 -40.19
CA ARG A 167 -70.66 5.86 -39.90
C ARG A 167 -69.45 6.06 -38.98
N LEU A 168 -69.36 5.22 -37.97
CA LEU A 168 -68.33 5.27 -36.94
C LEU A 168 -67.72 3.88 -36.78
N ASP A 169 -66.42 3.82 -36.55
CA ASP A 169 -65.74 2.59 -36.18
C ASP A 169 -65.44 2.62 -34.68
N LEU A 170 -66.01 1.66 -33.95
CA LEU A 170 -65.77 1.46 -32.53
C LEU A 170 -64.70 0.40 -32.35
N GLU A 171 -63.57 0.78 -31.78
CA GLU A 171 -62.50 -0.13 -31.42
C GLU A 171 -62.61 -0.49 -29.93
N PHE A 172 -62.81 -1.77 -29.65
CA PHE A 172 -62.83 -2.36 -28.31
C PHE A 172 -61.53 -3.14 -28.08
N SER A 173 -61.38 -3.72 -26.88
CA SER A 173 -60.17 -4.50 -26.55
C SER A 173 -60.04 -5.82 -27.31
N ASP A 174 -61.17 -6.39 -27.76
CA ASP A 174 -61.30 -7.68 -28.41
C ASP A 174 -61.50 -7.59 -29.93
N GLY A 175 -61.86 -6.42 -30.46
CA GLY A 175 -62.09 -6.25 -31.88
C GLY A 175 -62.63 -4.88 -32.27
N ARG A 176 -63.02 -4.74 -33.53
CA ARG A 176 -63.60 -3.53 -34.10
C ARG A 176 -65.01 -3.81 -34.59
N VAL A 177 -65.91 -2.86 -34.37
CA VAL A 177 -67.33 -2.95 -34.75
C VAL A 177 -67.75 -1.64 -35.41
N ALA A 178 -68.41 -1.73 -36.56
CA ALA A 178 -68.99 -0.57 -37.22
C ALA A 178 -70.31 -0.17 -36.53
N ALA A 179 -70.52 1.12 -36.34
CA ALA A 179 -71.72 1.73 -35.78
C ALA A 179 -72.23 2.86 -36.69
N THR A 180 -73.52 3.18 -36.60
CA THR A 180 -74.11 4.31 -37.34
C THR A 180 -74.89 5.18 -36.36
N ALA A 181 -74.70 6.49 -36.41
CA ALA A 181 -75.35 7.43 -35.49
C ALA A 181 -76.82 7.64 -35.90
N ASP A 182 -77.76 7.28 -35.02
CA ASP A 182 -79.19 7.44 -35.29
C ASP A 182 -79.66 8.89 -35.09
N ALA A 183 -80.79 9.26 -35.69
CA ALA A 183 -81.22 10.67 -35.82
C ALA A 183 -81.85 11.29 -34.55
N ASP A 184 -82.17 10.48 -33.54
CA ASP A 184 -82.80 10.97 -32.30
C ASP A 184 -81.77 11.57 -31.34
N ARG A 185 -81.62 12.88 -31.43
CA ARG A 185 -80.77 13.71 -30.56
C ARG A 185 -81.60 14.36 -29.45
N PRO A 186 -81.38 14.06 -28.16
CA PRO A 186 -81.72 15.01 -27.11
C PRO A 186 -80.72 16.18 -27.20
N ALA A 187 -81.23 17.40 -27.38
CA ALA A 187 -80.41 18.60 -27.43
C ALA A 187 -79.59 18.74 -26.14
N ALA A 188 -78.26 18.82 -26.26
CA ALA A 188 -77.40 19.20 -25.15
C ALA A 188 -77.60 20.69 -24.83
N PRO A 189 -77.64 21.10 -23.55
CA PRO A 189 -77.67 22.50 -23.18
C PRO A 189 -76.34 23.19 -23.53
N ALA A 190 -76.43 24.45 -23.94
CA ALA A 190 -75.31 25.31 -24.29
C ALA A 190 -74.35 25.50 -23.09
N PRO A 191 -73.04 25.70 -23.32
CA PRO A 191 -72.08 25.95 -22.24
C PRO A 191 -72.32 27.34 -21.65
N GLU A 192 -72.77 27.39 -20.39
CA GLU A 192 -72.82 28.60 -19.58
C GLU A 192 -71.40 28.87 -19.02
N ASN A 193 -70.85 30.03 -19.36
CA ASN A 193 -69.56 30.50 -18.88
C ASN A 193 -69.57 30.63 -17.35
N PRO A 194 -68.63 30.03 -16.59
CA PRO A 194 -68.53 30.30 -15.16
C PRO A 194 -67.98 31.72 -14.92
N PRO A 195 -68.55 32.50 -13.99
CA PRO A 195 -68.04 33.82 -13.66
C PRO A 195 -66.69 33.74 -12.95
N LYS A 196 -65.85 34.70 -13.32
CA LYS A 196 -64.50 34.99 -12.82
C LYS A 196 -64.50 35.14 -11.28
N PRO A 197 -63.73 34.35 -10.51
CA PRO A 197 -63.56 34.61 -9.08
C PRO A 197 -62.69 35.85 -8.87
N ALA A 198 -63.21 36.80 -8.10
CA ALA A 198 -62.52 37.99 -7.65
C ALA A 198 -61.28 37.64 -6.80
N ALA A 199 -60.31 38.55 -6.84
CA ALA A 199 -59.01 38.47 -6.21
C ALA A 199 -59.11 38.12 -4.72
N ARG A 200 -58.39 37.07 -4.32
CA ARG A 200 -58.11 36.76 -2.92
C ARG A 200 -56.73 37.27 -2.58
N GLU A 201 -56.70 38.23 -1.66
CA GLU A 201 -55.54 38.92 -1.13
C GLU A 201 -54.45 37.94 -0.64
N THR A 202 -53.23 38.18 -1.09
CA THR A 202 -52.01 37.53 -0.63
C THR A 202 -51.59 38.10 0.72
N LYS A 203 -51.69 37.30 1.79
CA LYS A 203 -50.92 37.55 3.03
C LYS A 203 -49.45 37.17 2.80
N PRO A 204 -48.48 38.03 3.19
CA PRO A 204 -47.06 37.74 2.99
C PRO A 204 -46.51 36.88 4.14
N ALA A 205 -45.80 35.81 3.81
CA ALA A 205 -45.10 34.97 4.78
C ALA A 205 -43.66 34.66 4.36
N VAL A 206 -42.75 35.40 5.01
CA VAL A 206 -41.38 35.06 5.46
C VAL A 206 -40.28 34.81 4.41
N PRO A 207 -39.17 35.58 4.43
CA PRO A 207 -38.02 35.37 3.55
C PRO A 207 -37.22 34.11 3.93
N LYS A 208 -36.88 33.32 2.91
CA LYS A 208 -35.96 32.18 3.03
C LYS A 208 -34.57 32.67 3.45
N ARG A 209 -34.11 32.11 4.56
CA ARG A 209 -32.78 32.25 5.15
C ARG A 209 -31.69 31.74 4.19
N VAL A 210 -30.66 32.56 4.06
CA VAL A 210 -29.40 32.37 3.36
C VAL A 210 -28.75 31.01 3.68
N VAL A 211 -28.34 30.26 2.65
CA VAL A 211 -27.31 29.21 2.76
C VAL A 211 -26.03 29.78 2.14
N LYS A 212 -25.06 30.13 2.99
CA LYS A 212 -23.66 30.32 2.58
C LYS A 212 -23.02 28.94 2.43
N PRO A 213 -22.30 28.63 1.33
CA PRO A 213 -21.37 27.51 1.35
C PRO A 213 -20.13 27.93 2.15
N VAL A 214 -19.96 27.32 3.32
CA VAL A 214 -18.72 27.34 4.08
C VAL A 214 -17.74 26.40 3.37
N GLY A 215 -16.83 26.97 2.58
CA GLY A 215 -15.64 26.28 2.08
C GLY A 215 -14.53 26.37 3.12
N GLN A 216 -14.52 25.45 4.07
CA GLN A 216 -13.42 25.25 5.01
C GLN A 216 -12.64 23.99 4.61
N GLY A 217 -11.34 24.18 4.36
CA GLY A 217 -10.32 23.17 4.63
C GLY A 217 -10.11 22.07 3.59
N SER A 218 -9.22 22.31 2.63
CA SER A 218 -8.30 21.26 2.18
C SER A 218 -6.94 21.49 2.85
N LEU A 219 -6.75 20.79 3.97
CA LEU A 219 -5.44 20.35 4.44
C LEU A 219 -4.97 19.26 3.47
N PHE A 220 -4.05 19.60 2.56
CA PHE A 220 -2.96 18.78 2.03
C PHE A 220 -2.01 19.72 1.28
#